data_AF-A0A7K1ZET8-F1
#
_entry.id   AF-A0A7K1ZET8-F1
#
_cell.length_a   1.000
_cell.length_b   1.000
_cell.length_c   1.000
_cell.angle_alpha   90.00
_cell.angle_beta   90.00
_cell.angle_gamma   90.00
#
_symmetry.space_group_name_H-M   'P 1'
#
loop_
_entity.id
_entity.type
_entity.pdbx_description
1 polymer ?
#
loop_
_entity_poly.entity_id
_entity_poly.type
_entity_poly.pdbx_seq_one_letter_code
_entity_poly.pdbx_strand_id
1 'polypeptide(L)'
;MRLIIIIAESSTLEGIIGVHIRRVAKDSRSPRRNRRLLRTIFTVIVFAMVAAGCGDSSDSTDSTPDPATDSPMVLATTGIWADVVSNLACDGIADVEAIIPVGGDPHGFEPSLQDRERMDNADLVVANGLQLETRLLDTLEAVENSGTPVFAVAEHVESIPFFVAEDDHDDHDDHDEEGHED
;
A
#
# COMPACT_ATOMS: atom_id res chain seq x y z
N MET A 1 21.67 -29.87 -21.73
CA MET A 1 21.14 -29.92 -23.10
C MET A 1 20.67 -28.52 -23.42
N ARG A 2 21.26 -27.94 -24.46
CA ARG A 2 21.22 -26.51 -24.80
C ARG A 2 19.81 -26.14 -25.31
N LEU A 3 19.23 -25.05 -24.80
CA LEU A 3 18.47 -24.13 -25.65
C LEU A 3 18.54 -22.73 -25.06
N ILE A 4 19.26 -21.90 -25.79
CA ILE A 4 19.36 -20.45 -25.65
C ILE A 4 18.19 -19.90 -26.48
N ILE A 5 17.30 -19.13 -25.88
CA ILE A 5 16.53 -18.11 -26.60
C ILE A 5 17.02 -16.78 -26.04
N ILE A 6 17.90 -16.14 -26.79
CA ILE A 6 18.20 -14.72 -26.69
C ILE A 6 17.34 -14.06 -27.76
N ILE A 7 16.41 -13.20 -27.34
CA ILE A 7 16.22 -11.93 -28.05
C ILE A 7 16.56 -10.88 -27.01
N ALA A 8 17.67 -10.21 -27.27
CA ALA A 8 18.09 -9.01 -26.61
C ALA A 8 17.58 -7.83 -27.44
N GLU A 9 17.00 -6.86 -26.78
CA GLU A 9 17.18 -5.43 -27.03
C GLU A 9 16.95 -4.80 -25.63
N SER A 10 17.99 -4.53 -24.82
CA SER A 10 18.90 -3.39 -24.95
C SER A 10 18.06 -2.13 -25.15
N SER A 11 17.98 -1.16 -24.25
CA SER A 11 19.00 -0.49 -23.45
C SER A 11 18.14 0.51 -22.63
N THR A 12 18.32 0.80 -21.35
CA THR A 12 19.51 1.32 -20.68
C THR A 12 19.09 1.54 -19.20
N LEU A 13 20.03 1.36 -18.26
CA LEU A 13 19.98 1.84 -16.86
C LEU A 13 19.42 0.90 -15.79
N GLU A 14 19.89 -0.35 -15.75
CA GLU A 14 20.00 -1.12 -14.51
C GLU A 14 21.50 -1.23 -14.15
N GLY A 15 22.04 -0.11 -13.70
CA GLY A 15 23.33 -0.05 -13.04
C GLY A 15 23.10 0.49 -11.64
N ILE A 16 23.55 -0.26 -10.64
CA ILE A 16 23.59 0.10 -9.21
C ILE A 16 22.36 -0.40 -8.43
N ILE A 17 22.44 -1.64 -7.94
CA ILE A 17 22.25 -2.04 -6.52
C ILE A 17 21.98 -3.55 -6.50
N GLY A 18 23.09 -4.29 -6.46
CA GLY A 18 23.09 -5.58 -5.79
C GLY A 18 23.38 -5.36 -4.32
N VAL A 19 22.42 -5.64 -3.45
CA VAL A 19 22.63 -5.95 -2.02
C VAL A 19 21.53 -6.97 -1.68
N HIS A 20 21.82 -8.28 -1.77
CA HIS A 20 21.91 -9.18 -0.61
C HIS A 20 20.85 -8.86 0.44
N ILE A 21 19.91 -9.75 0.79
CA ILE A 21 20.14 -10.76 1.83
C ILE A 21 19.35 -12.04 1.56
N ARG A 22 20.09 -13.15 1.64
CA ARG A 22 19.60 -14.53 1.65
C ARG A 22 19.00 -14.87 3.02
N ARG A 23 17.87 -15.59 3.05
CA ARG A 23 17.58 -16.54 4.12
C ARG A 23 16.87 -17.76 3.55
N VAL A 24 17.66 -18.72 3.06
CA VAL A 24 17.19 -20.08 2.76
C VAL A 24 17.95 -21.04 3.66
N ALA A 25 17.28 -21.44 4.74
CA ALA A 25 17.67 -22.61 5.51
C ALA A 25 16.81 -23.78 5.04
N LYS A 26 17.42 -24.74 4.34
CA LYS A 26 17.34 -26.18 4.67
C LYS A 26 18.32 -26.95 3.81
N ASP A 27 19.37 -27.45 4.45
CA ASP A 27 20.21 -28.50 3.88
C ASP A 27 19.39 -29.80 3.82
N SER A 28 19.34 -30.40 2.64
CA SER A 28 18.96 -31.79 2.44
C SER A 28 19.44 -32.24 1.07
N ARG A 29 20.69 -32.70 1.01
CA ARG A 29 21.17 -33.51 -0.10
C ARG A 29 20.45 -34.86 -0.10
N SER A 30 19.96 -35.28 -1.26
CA SER A 30 20.35 -36.54 -1.93
C SER A 30 19.38 -36.85 -3.10
N PRO A 31 19.56 -37.98 -3.81
CA PRO A 31 20.36 -38.09 -5.02
C PRO A 31 19.48 -38.23 -6.27
N ARG A 32 20.06 -37.96 -7.45
CA ARG A 32 19.45 -38.30 -8.75
C ARG A 32 19.13 -39.81 -8.78
N ARG A 33 17.87 -40.20 -8.56
CA ARG A 33 17.45 -41.60 -8.65
C ARG A 33 16.07 -41.72 -9.31
N ASN A 34 16.11 -42.17 -10.57
CA ASN A 34 15.10 -42.93 -11.31
C ASN A 34 13.69 -42.30 -11.49
N ARG A 35 13.59 -41.38 -12.45
CA ARG A 35 12.34 -40.79 -12.99
C ARG A 35 11.24 -41.79 -13.42
N ARG A 36 11.55 -43.09 -13.54
CA ARG A 36 10.58 -44.15 -13.85
C ARG A 36 9.80 -44.65 -12.62
N LEU A 37 10.37 -44.53 -11.41
CA LEU A 37 9.68 -44.84 -10.15
C LEU A 37 8.74 -43.70 -9.68
N LEU A 38 9.11 -42.44 -9.96
CA LEU A 38 8.29 -41.25 -9.70
C LEU A 38 6.96 -41.24 -10.48
N ARG A 39 6.92 -41.87 -11.66
CA ARG A 39 5.70 -41.96 -12.48
C ARG A 39 4.69 -42.96 -11.91
N THR A 40 5.15 -44.05 -11.32
CA THR A 40 4.27 -45.06 -10.70
C THR A 40 3.70 -44.56 -9.37
N ILE A 41 4.48 -43.79 -8.61
CA ILE A 41 4.03 -43.16 -7.35
C ILE A 41 2.92 -42.13 -7.62
N PHE A 42 3.04 -41.33 -8.70
CA PHE A 42 2.02 -40.35 -9.10
C PHE A 42 0.66 -41.00 -9.41
N THR A 43 0.65 -42.17 -10.07
CA THR A 43 -0.59 -42.89 -10.39
C THR A 43 -1.28 -43.49 -9.15
N VAL A 44 -0.51 -43.92 -8.15
CA VAL A 44 -1.08 -44.48 -6.89
C VAL A 44 -1.65 -43.38 -6.00
N ILE A 45 -1.02 -42.19 -5.97
CA ILE A 45 -1.48 -41.05 -5.15
C ILE A 45 -2.82 -40.49 -5.66
N VAL A 46 -3.01 -40.40 -6.98
CA VAL A 46 -4.28 -39.92 -7.57
C VAL A 46 -5.43 -40.90 -7.30
N PHE A 47 -5.17 -42.22 -7.25
CA PHE A 47 -6.19 -43.22 -6.92
C PHE A 47 -6.59 -43.20 -5.44
N ALA A 48 -5.67 -42.84 -4.54
CA ALA A 48 -5.96 -42.73 -3.10
C ALA A 48 -6.83 -41.51 -2.75
N MET A 49 -6.77 -40.42 -3.53
CA MET A 49 -7.56 -39.20 -3.26
C MET A 49 -9.07 -39.34 -3.50
N VAL A 50 -9.52 -40.35 -4.25
CA VAL A 50 -10.96 -40.55 -4.55
C VAL A 50 -11.68 -41.32 -3.43
N ALA A 51 -10.95 -41.98 -2.51
CA ALA A 51 -11.55 -42.84 -1.48
C ALA A 51 -11.73 -42.20 -0.08
N ALA A 52 -11.30 -40.94 0.12
CA ALA A 52 -11.37 -40.26 1.42
C ALA A 52 -12.55 -39.27 1.57
N GLY A 53 -13.50 -39.28 0.63
CA GLY A 53 -14.63 -38.34 0.59
C GLY A 53 -15.87 -38.71 1.42
N CYS A 54 -15.80 -39.70 2.32
CA CYS A 54 -16.92 -40.04 3.19
C CYS A 54 -16.42 -40.48 4.57
N GLY A 55 -16.46 -39.54 5.51
CA GLY A 55 -16.18 -39.77 6.92
C GLY A 55 -16.87 -38.67 7.73
N ASP A 56 -18.09 -38.95 8.17
CA ASP A 56 -18.78 -38.23 9.24
C ASP A 56 -17.98 -38.46 10.53
N SER A 57 -17.41 -37.40 11.07
CA SER A 57 -16.72 -37.40 12.36
C SER A 57 -16.99 -36.07 13.05
N SER A 58 -18.01 -36.07 13.89
CA SER A 58 -18.09 -35.23 15.08
C SER A 58 -16.82 -35.38 15.91
N ASP A 59 -16.04 -34.31 16.11
CA ASP A 59 -15.19 -34.16 17.29
C ASP A 59 -14.61 -32.75 17.46
N SER A 60 -14.44 -32.42 18.74
CA SER A 60 -13.45 -31.49 19.28
C SER A 60 -13.60 -30.00 19.02
N THR A 61 -14.20 -29.34 20.01
CA THR A 61 -13.84 -28.00 20.47
C THR A 61 -12.34 -27.95 20.77
N ASP A 62 -11.53 -27.75 19.74
CA ASP A 62 -10.15 -27.32 19.88
C ASP A 62 -10.14 -25.81 19.61
N SER A 63 -10.35 -25.04 20.67
CA SER A 63 -10.02 -23.62 20.67
C SER A 63 -8.50 -23.48 20.63
N THR A 64 -7.93 -23.81 19.48
CA THR A 64 -6.63 -23.25 19.09
C THR A 64 -6.87 -21.75 18.94
N PRO A 65 -6.15 -20.88 19.65
CA PRO A 65 -6.16 -19.46 19.30
C PRO A 65 -5.71 -19.40 17.85
N ASP A 66 -6.64 -19.01 16.97
CA ASP A 66 -6.31 -18.59 15.62
C ASP A 66 -5.12 -17.64 15.75
N PRO A 67 -3.98 -17.85 15.06
CA PRO A 67 -3.00 -16.78 14.98
C PRO A 67 -3.79 -15.58 14.48
N ALA A 68 -3.91 -14.52 15.29
CA ALA A 68 -4.48 -13.26 14.85
C ALA A 68 -3.83 -13.01 13.48
N THR A 69 -4.62 -13.11 12.42
CA THR A 69 -4.14 -12.80 11.10
C THR A 69 -4.07 -11.30 11.17
N ASP A 70 -2.92 -10.73 11.56
CA ASP A 70 -2.74 -9.29 11.64
C ASP A 70 -3.10 -8.76 10.26
N SER A 71 -4.27 -8.13 10.20
CA SER A 71 -4.81 -7.57 8.97
C SER A 71 -3.89 -6.40 8.59
N PRO A 72 -3.45 -6.30 7.33
CA PRO A 72 -2.70 -5.15 6.86
C PRO A 72 -3.35 -3.84 7.28
N MET A 73 -2.57 -2.93 7.85
CA MET A 73 -3.03 -1.60 8.27
C MET A 73 -2.85 -0.63 7.10
N VAL A 74 -3.95 -0.07 6.61
CA VAL A 74 -3.95 0.97 5.57
C VAL A 74 -4.47 2.27 6.16
N LEU A 75 -3.64 3.31 6.11
CA LEU A 75 -4.07 4.64 6.51
C LEU A 75 -4.38 5.48 5.29
N ALA A 76 -5.55 6.10 5.24
CA ALA A 76 -5.87 7.12 4.26
C ALA A 76 -5.76 8.51 4.90
N THR A 77 -5.33 9.52 4.14
CA THR A 77 -5.28 10.89 4.65
C THR A 77 -6.68 11.38 4.99
N THR A 78 -7.65 11.20 4.08
CA THR A 78 -9.03 11.65 4.23
C THR A 78 -10.02 10.49 4.40
N GLY A 79 -11.16 10.77 5.02
CA GLY A 79 -12.27 9.81 5.12
C GLY A 79 -12.84 9.35 3.77
N ILE A 80 -12.69 10.15 2.71
CA ILE A 80 -13.14 9.78 1.36
C ILE A 80 -12.28 8.62 0.85
N TRP A 81 -10.95 8.72 0.97
CA TRP A 81 -10.06 7.64 0.56
C TRP A 81 -10.16 6.42 1.47
N ALA A 82 -10.39 6.62 2.77
CA ALA A 82 -10.68 5.50 3.68
C ALA A 82 -11.90 4.72 3.20
N ASP A 83 -13.03 5.38 2.91
CA ASP A 83 -14.25 4.71 2.44
C ASP A 83 -14.03 3.96 1.11
N VAL A 84 -13.39 4.59 0.13
CA VAL A 84 -13.09 3.94 -1.15
C VAL A 84 -12.21 2.70 -0.95
N VAL A 85 -11.15 2.82 -0.16
CA VAL A 85 -10.21 1.72 0.10
C VAL A 85 -10.87 0.61 0.92
N SER A 86 -11.69 0.93 1.92
CA SER A 86 -12.48 -0.07 2.67
C SER A 86 -13.40 -0.87 1.74
N ASN A 87 -14.07 -0.21 0.79
CA ASN A 87 -14.92 -0.90 -0.18
C ASN A 87 -14.12 -1.82 -1.12
N LEU A 88 -12.88 -1.44 -1.47
CA LEU A 88 -11.98 -2.26 -2.29
C LEU A 88 -11.37 -3.42 -1.51
N ALA A 89 -11.07 -3.22 -0.23
CA ALA A 89 -10.45 -4.22 0.62
C ALA A 89 -11.35 -5.45 0.81
N CYS A 90 -12.65 -5.40 0.51
CA CYS A 90 -13.61 -6.48 0.79
C CYS A 90 -13.60 -6.88 2.28
N ASP A 91 -14.61 -7.61 2.76
CA ASP A 91 -14.82 -7.84 4.21
C ASP A 91 -13.59 -8.44 4.93
N GLY A 92 -12.77 -7.57 5.54
CA GLY A 92 -11.69 -7.91 6.46
C GLY A 92 -10.31 -8.23 5.87
N ILE A 93 -10.00 -7.88 4.62
CA ILE A 93 -8.63 -8.12 4.08
C ILE A 93 -7.61 -7.11 4.62
N ALA A 94 -8.05 -5.91 4.99
CA ALA A 94 -7.21 -4.86 5.57
C ALA A 94 -8.01 -4.03 6.57
N ASP A 95 -7.35 -3.56 7.62
CA ASP A 95 -7.87 -2.54 8.51
C ASP A 95 -7.59 -1.17 7.89
N VAL A 96 -8.66 -0.40 7.63
CA VAL A 96 -8.56 0.88 6.93
C VAL A 96 -9.05 2.00 7.83
N GLU A 97 -8.20 2.99 8.08
CA GLU A 97 -8.54 4.15 8.91
C GLU A 97 -8.14 5.47 8.23
N ALA A 98 -8.89 6.53 8.53
CA ALA A 98 -8.52 7.88 8.13
C ALA A 98 -7.65 8.56 9.20
N ILE A 99 -6.63 9.30 8.77
CA ILE A 99 -5.79 10.12 9.67
C ILE A 99 -6.52 11.42 10.02
N ILE A 100 -7.06 12.12 9.02
CA ILE A 100 -7.83 13.33 9.25
C ILE A 100 -9.22 12.92 9.80
N PRO A 101 -9.61 13.40 11.00
CA PRO A 101 -10.91 13.08 11.57
C PRO A 101 -12.08 13.51 10.70
N VAL A 102 -13.23 12.87 10.89
CA VAL A 102 -14.48 13.25 10.21
C VAL A 102 -14.79 14.73 10.47
N GLY A 103 -15.00 15.49 9.39
CA GLY A 103 -15.23 16.93 9.44
C GLY A 103 -13.96 17.79 9.57
N GLY A 104 -12.77 17.18 9.63
CA GLY A 104 -11.49 17.87 9.58
C GLY A 104 -11.19 18.43 8.19
N ASP A 105 -10.52 19.58 8.15
CA ASP A 105 -10.06 20.22 6.91
C ASP A 105 -8.67 19.67 6.49
N PRO A 106 -8.54 19.04 5.31
CA PRO A 106 -7.26 18.53 4.84
C PRO A 106 -6.21 19.60 4.53
N HIS A 107 -6.62 20.83 4.21
CA HIS A 107 -5.67 21.92 3.95
C HIS A 107 -4.98 22.41 5.23
N GLY A 108 -5.73 22.42 6.33
CA GLY A 108 -5.27 22.91 7.63
C GLY A 108 -4.77 21.84 8.60
N PHE A 109 -4.95 20.55 8.30
CA PHE A 109 -4.62 19.46 9.21
C PHE A 109 -3.11 19.41 9.51
N GLU A 110 -2.77 19.38 10.80
CA GLU A 110 -1.40 19.27 11.30
C GLU A 110 -1.23 17.91 11.99
N PRO A 111 -0.30 17.05 11.53
CA PRO A 111 -0.10 15.73 12.13
C PRO A 111 0.48 15.83 13.53
N SER A 112 -0.04 15.03 14.46
CA SER A 112 0.62 14.81 15.74
C SER A 112 1.77 13.81 15.61
N LEU A 113 2.61 13.70 16.66
CA LEU A 113 3.62 12.63 16.74
C LEU A 113 2.99 11.23 16.73
N GLN A 114 1.79 11.09 17.27
CA GLN A 114 1.06 9.83 17.24
C GLN A 114 0.60 9.49 15.83
N ASP A 115 0.16 10.48 15.05
CA ASP A 115 -0.20 10.27 13.65
C ASP A 115 1.03 9.89 12.82
N ARG A 116 2.18 10.53 13.08
CA ARG A 116 3.48 10.18 12.47
C ARG A 116 3.86 8.73 12.74
N GLU A 117 3.74 8.29 14.00
CA GLU A 117 4.03 6.91 14.39
C GLU A 117 3.06 5.92 13.75
N ARG A 118 1.76 6.25 13.68
CA ARG A 118 0.77 5.42 12.99
C ARG A 118 1.12 5.25 11.51
N MET A 119 1.50 6.33 10.83
CA MET A 119 1.95 6.27 9.43
C MET A 119 3.23 5.45 9.26
N ASP A 120 4.23 5.57 10.14
CA ASP A 120 5.45 4.75 10.06
C ASP A 120 5.19 3.25 10.23
N ASN A 121 4.14 2.87 10.96
CA ASN A 121 3.82 1.46 11.21
C ASN A 121 2.72 0.91 10.28
N ALA A 122 2.16 1.73 9.39
CA ALA A 122 1.18 1.27 8.40
C ALA A 122 1.85 0.45 7.29
N ASP A 123 1.10 -0.46 6.68
CA ASP A 123 1.53 -1.19 5.49
C ASP A 123 1.39 -0.36 4.21
N LEU A 124 0.49 0.64 4.22
CA LEU A 124 0.26 1.59 3.14
C LEU A 124 -0.35 2.89 3.68
N VAL A 125 0.13 4.02 3.17
CA VAL A 125 -0.56 5.32 3.31
C VAL A 125 -1.14 5.75 1.97
N VAL A 126 -2.42 6.09 1.92
CA VAL A 126 -3.12 6.59 0.73
C VAL A 126 -3.37 8.08 0.89
N ALA A 127 -2.78 8.90 0.03
CA ALA A 127 -2.93 10.34 0.00
C ALA A 127 -3.70 10.79 -1.24
N ASN A 128 -4.35 11.94 -1.18
CA ASN A 128 -5.01 12.50 -2.35
C ASN A 128 -4.00 12.94 -3.41
N GLY A 129 -2.97 13.69 -3.00
CA GLY A 129 -2.07 14.38 -3.94
C GLY A 129 -2.65 15.71 -4.43
N LEU A 130 -2.02 16.32 -5.45
CA LEU A 130 -2.34 17.67 -5.95
C LEU A 130 -2.37 18.73 -4.83
N GLN A 131 -1.45 18.62 -3.87
CA GLN A 131 -1.29 19.54 -2.73
C GLN A 131 -2.52 19.72 -1.82
N LEU A 132 -3.53 18.82 -1.86
CA LEU A 132 -4.68 18.90 -0.96
C LEU A 132 -4.23 18.92 0.51
N GLU A 133 -3.37 17.98 0.90
CA GLU A 133 -2.83 17.83 2.26
C GLU A 133 -1.53 18.63 2.46
N THR A 134 -1.53 19.94 2.13
CA THR A 134 -0.31 20.75 2.03
C THR A 134 0.60 20.67 3.26
N ARG A 135 0.03 20.70 4.48
CA ARG A 135 0.79 20.63 5.75
C ARG A 135 1.28 19.22 6.09
N LEU A 136 0.72 18.20 5.45
CA LEU A 136 1.09 16.81 5.64
C LEU A 136 2.21 16.36 4.68
N LEU A 137 2.50 17.13 3.63
CA LEU A 137 3.43 16.73 2.55
C LEU A 137 4.81 16.33 3.07
N ASP A 138 5.46 17.18 3.87
CA ASP A 138 6.79 16.87 4.43
C ASP A 138 6.76 15.61 5.32
N THR A 139 5.63 15.39 6.00
CA THR A 139 5.43 14.20 6.81
C THR A 139 5.26 12.96 5.95
N LEU A 140 4.45 13.02 4.89
CA LEU A 140 4.25 11.92 3.94
C LEU A 140 5.55 11.57 3.22
N GLU A 141 6.34 12.56 2.80
CA GLU A 141 7.66 12.32 2.22
C GLU A 141 8.60 11.64 3.23
N ALA A 142 8.58 12.07 4.50
CA ALA A 142 9.38 11.43 5.54
C ALA A 142 8.93 9.98 5.85
N VAL A 143 7.63 9.70 5.77
CA VAL A 143 7.04 8.34 5.91
C VAL A 143 7.50 7.45 4.75
N GLU A 144 7.46 7.96 3.52
CA GLU A 144 7.91 7.22 2.35
C GLU A 144 9.40 6.89 2.45
N ASN A 145 10.20 7.89 2.83
CA ASN A 145 11.64 7.74 3.04
C ASN A 145 12.01 6.81 4.20
N SER A 146 11.13 6.63 5.20
CA SER A 146 11.34 5.66 6.30
C SER A 146 10.98 4.23 5.91
N GLY A 147 10.32 4.04 4.76
CA GLY A 147 10.08 2.74 4.13
C GLY A 147 8.61 2.33 4.03
N THR A 148 7.67 3.15 4.52
CA THR A 148 6.24 2.89 4.37
C THR A 148 5.75 3.43 3.03
N PRO A 149 5.15 2.60 2.14
CA PRO A 149 4.66 3.06 0.86
C PRO A 149 3.60 4.17 0.99
N VAL A 150 3.75 5.24 0.21
CA VAL A 150 2.75 6.29 0.07
C VAL A 150 2.19 6.26 -1.34
N PHE A 151 0.87 6.14 -1.47
CA PHE A 151 0.17 6.17 -2.75
C PHE A 151 -0.61 7.47 -2.90
N ALA A 152 -0.10 8.40 -3.70
CA ALA A 152 -0.80 9.63 -4.07
C ALA A 152 -1.76 9.35 -5.24
N VAL A 153 -3.06 9.34 -4.97
CA VAL A 153 -4.06 8.93 -5.96
C VAL A 153 -4.07 9.86 -7.19
N ALA A 154 -3.92 11.16 -6.97
CA ALA A 154 -4.02 12.13 -8.03
C ALA A 154 -2.87 12.07 -9.05
N GLU A 155 -1.74 11.43 -8.73
CA GLU A 155 -0.64 11.19 -9.67
C GLU A 155 -0.99 10.12 -10.72
N HIS A 156 -2.07 9.37 -10.48
CA HIS A 156 -2.51 8.25 -11.29
C HIS A 156 -3.77 8.56 -12.10
N VAL A 157 -4.21 9.83 -12.13
CA VAL A 157 -5.38 10.28 -12.87
C VAL A 157 -5.04 11.51 -13.72
N GLU A 158 -5.74 11.67 -14.84
CA GLU A 158 -5.61 12.87 -15.67
C GLU A 158 -6.32 14.05 -14.98
N SER A 159 -5.55 15.08 -14.62
CA SER A 159 -6.10 16.29 -14.02
C SER A 159 -6.64 17.26 -15.07
N ILE A 160 -7.66 18.03 -14.69
CA ILE A 160 -8.19 19.10 -15.53
C ILE A 160 -7.26 20.32 -15.40
N PRO A 161 -6.99 21.05 -16.50
CA PRO A 161 -6.20 22.27 -16.43
C PRO A 161 -6.82 23.30 -15.48
N PHE A 162 -6.00 23.91 -14.63
CA PHE A 162 -6.41 25.03 -13.81
C PHE A 162 -6.38 26.31 -14.67
N PHE A 163 -7.55 26.87 -14.98
CA PHE A 163 -7.64 28.18 -15.64
C PHE A 163 -7.79 29.25 -14.56
N VAL A 164 -6.75 30.07 -14.38
CA VAL A 164 -6.88 31.33 -13.67
C VAL A 164 -7.52 32.29 -14.66
N ALA A 165 -8.80 32.63 -14.45
CA ALA A 165 -9.31 33.86 -15.04
C ALA A 165 -8.51 34.99 -14.39
N GLU A 166 -7.76 35.74 -15.18
CA GLU A 166 -7.12 36.98 -14.74
C GLU A 166 -8.25 37.94 -14.34
N ASP A 167 -8.63 37.93 -13.06
CA ASP A 167 -9.44 38.99 -12.47
C ASP A 167 -8.54 40.22 -12.41
N ASP A 168 -8.75 41.13 -13.38
CA ASP A 168 -8.33 42.54 -13.29
C ASP A 168 -9.01 43.13 -12.05
N HIS A 169 -8.36 43.02 -10.89
CA HIS A 169 -8.73 43.77 -9.72
C HIS A 169 -8.34 45.23 -9.96
N ASP A 170 -9.32 46.03 -10.38
CA ASP A 170 -9.25 47.49 -10.39
C ASP A 170 -8.74 47.98 -9.02
N ASP A 171 -7.62 48.70 -9.05
CA ASP A 171 -7.06 49.48 -7.95
C ASP A 171 -8.13 50.44 -7.41
N HIS A 172 -8.68 50.13 -6.23
CA HIS A 172 -9.35 51.12 -5.41
C HIS A 172 -8.33 51.74 -4.45
N ASP A 173 -7.48 52.60 -5.01
CA ASP A 173 -6.91 53.74 -4.30
C ASP A 173 -8.05 54.73 -3.99
N ASP A 174 -8.29 55.01 -2.71
CA ASP A 174 -8.70 56.31 -2.17
C ASP A 174 -9.21 56.09 -0.74
N HIS A 175 -8.50 56.62 0.26
CA HIS A 175 -9.07 57.41 1.36
C HIS A 175 -7.94 57.99 2.21
N ASP A 176 -7.47 59.16 1.77
CA ASP A 176 -6.86 60.16 2.65
C ASP A 176 -7.88 60.59 3.72
N GLU A 177 -7.55 60.41 5.00
CA GLU A 177 -8.19 61.11 6.12
C GLU A 177 -7.08 61.83 6.90
N GLU A 178 -6.84 63.08 6.50
CA GLU A 178 -6.11 64.11 7.23
C GLU A 178 -6.92 64.57 8.45
N GLY A 179 -6.28 64.63 9.62
CA GLY A 179 -6.61 65.57 10.70
C GLY A 179 -7.40 65.03 11.89
N HIS A 180 -6.76 64.99 13.05
CA HIS A 180 -7.16 65.84 14.19
C HIS A 180 -6.12 65.79 15.32
N GLU A 181 -5.51 66.94 15.59
CA GLU A 181 -4.74 67.25 16.80
C GLU A 181 -5.68 67.48 18.00
N ASP A 182 -5.22 67.10 19.20
CA ASP A 182 -5.48 67.81 20.47
C ASP A 182 -4.30 67.57 21.44
#